data_AF-A0A2P7TG22-F1
#
_entry.id   AF-A0A2P7TG22-F1
#
_cell.length_a   1.000
_cell.length_b   1.000
_cell.length_c   1.000
_cell.angle_alpha   90.00
_cell.angle_beta   90.00
_cell.angle_gamma   90.00
#
_symmetry.space_group_name_H-M   'P 1'
#
loop_
_entity.id
_entity.type
_entity.pdbx_description
1 polymer ?
#
loop_
_entity_poly.entity_id
_entity_poly.type
_entity_poly.pdbx_seq_one_letter_code
_entity_poly.pdbx_strand_id
1 'polypeptide(L)'
;MLLPAFGLSNVKNTVKRYFCGKIACYMKRLLTTVLFLLLLAVACKETVITRKPADVPTITGLPAENRKTALTQPEVVALAEAFVRAQGYTDFIPDFTKIKVQFERMEYASTPQDVLKYRHNLLRPKAVGVRQYDNKKWLVGFAYYWEEENIARAVTMDSIGAIITMQLQDVRIDWVQGLED
;
A
#
# COMPACT_ATOMS: atom_id res chain seq x y z
N MET A 1 23.06 74.27 16.03
CA MET A 1 23.33 73.65 14.72
C MET A 1 22.01 73.67 13.94
N LEU A 2 21.82 74.69 13.10
CA LEU A 2 20.64 74.87 12.26
C LEU A 2 21.16 75.43 10.94
N LEU A 3 21.11 74.60 9.89
CA LEU A 3 21.43 74.98 8.52
C LEU A 3 20.18 74.79 7.63
N PRO A 4 20.01 75.60 6.58
CA PRO A 4 18.72 75.87 5.96
C PRO A 4 18.51 75.23 4.57
N ALA A 5 17.23 75.25 4.20
CA ALA A 5 16.58 75.43 2.89
C ALA A 5 17.37 75.27 1.55
N PHE A 6 16.78 74.44 0.68
CA PHE A 6 16.65 74.64 -0.79
C PHE A 6 15.22 74.15 -1.12
N GLY A 7 14.37 74.76 -1.95
CA GLY A 7 14.54 75.72 -3.04
C GLY A 7 13.64 75.24 -4.18
N LEU A 8 12.45 75.84 -4.33
CA LEU A 8 11.47 75.54 -5.38
C LEU A 8 11.56 76.56 -6.53
N SER A 9 11.74 76.09 -7.76
CA SER A 9 11.37 76.76 -9.02
C SER A 9 11.15 75.64 -10.06
N ASN A 10 9.97 75.36 -10.61
CA ASN A 10 9.01 76.12 -11.42
C ASN A 10 9.45 76.33 -12.89
N VAL A 11 8.48 76.05 -13.78
CA VAL A 11 8.27 76.61 -15.14
C VAL A 11 8.50 75.71 -16.38
N LYS A 12 7.39 75.03 -16.75
CA LYS A 12 6.62 75.06 -18.02
C LYS A 12 7.19 74.58 -19.39
N ASN A 13 6.30 73.79 -20.03
CA ASN A 13 5.97 73.68 -21.47
C ASN A 13 7.02 72.97 -22.36
N THR A 14 6.66 72.03 -23.23
CA THR A 14 6.16 72.35 -24.59
C THR A 14 5.77 71.06 -25.36
N VAL A 15 4.49 70.97 -25.77
CA VAL A 15 3.98 70.52 -27.10
C VAL A 15 4.18 69.05 -27.57
N LYS A 16 3.04 68.31 -27.58
CA LYS A 16 2.29 67.76 -28.75
C LYS A 16 3.06 66.98 -29.86
N ARG A 17 2.43 65.87 -30.29
CA ARG A 17 2.83 64.84 -31.30
C ARG A 17 3.55 63.68 -30.59
N TYR A 18 3.00 62.46 -30.48
CA TYR A 18 2.63 61.53 -31.54
C TYR A 18 1.48 60.62 -31.06
N PHE A 19 0.27 60.87 -31.55
CA PHE A 19 -0.96 60.17 -31.14
C PHE A 19 -1.52 59.33 -32.31
N CYS A 20 -0.75 58.42 -32.90
CA CYS A 20 -1.28 57.54 -33.96
C CYS A 20 -0.41 56.30 -34.27
N GLY A 21 -0.05 55.48 -33.28
CA GLY A 21 0.74 54.27 -33.56
C GLY A 21 0.70 53.12 -32.54
N LYS A 22 0.22 53.36 -31.31
CA LYS A 22 0.30 52.35 -30.24
C LYS A 22 -0.89 51.40 -30.13
N ILE A 23 -2.06 51.75 -30.67
CA ILE A 23 -3.29 50.96 -30.43
C ILE A 23 -3.33 49.70 -31.32
N ALA A 24 -2.86 49.79 -32.57
CA ALA A 24 -2.87 48.64 -33.50
C ALA A 24 -1.89 47.52 -33.13
N CYS A 25 -0.81 47.82 -32.39
CA CYS A 25 0.20 46.82 -32.00
C CYS A 25 -0.23 46.00 -30.76
N TYR A 26 -1.10 46.56 -29.92
CA TYR A 26 -1.54 45.89 -28.68
C TYR A 26 -2.61 44.82 -28.92
N MET A 27 -3.52 45.01 -29.87
CA MET A 27 -4.59 44.03 -30.16
C MET A 27 -4.08 42.72 -30.77
N LYS A 28 -3.04 42.76 -31.62
CA LYS A 28 -2.46 41.54 -32.21
C LYS A 28 -1.74 40.66 -31.18
N ARG A 29 -1.04 41.28 -30.21
CA ARG A 29 -0.35 40.54 -29.15
C ARG A 29 -1.31 39.91 -28.14
N LEU A 30 -2.43 40.57 -27.84
CA LEU A 30 -3.44 40.05 -26.91
C LEU A 30 -4.21 38.85 -27.48
N LEU A 31 -4.51 38.86 -28.78
CA LEU A 31 -5.24 37.76 -29.42
C LEU A 31 -4.39 36.48 -29.52
N THR A 32 -3.09 36.62 -29.77
CA THR A 32 -2.16 35.48 -29.83
C THR A 32 -1.89 34.84 -28.47
N THR A 33 -1.85 35.62 -27.39
CA THR A 33 -1.63 35.06 -26.04
C THR A 33 -2.87 34.32 -25.52
N VAL A 34 -4.07 34.82 -25.81
CA VAL A 34 -5.32 34.13 -25.41
C VAL A 34 -5.50 32.82 -26.18
N LEU A 35 -5.16 32.78 -27.48
CA LEU A 35 -5.26 31.56 -28.28
C LEU A 35 -4.24 30.49 -27.85
N PHE A 36 -3.03 30.89 -27.45
CA PHE A 36 -2.00 29.97 -26.95
C PHE A 36 -2.34 29.39 -25.56
N LEU A 37 -2.97 30.20 -24.69
CA LEU A 37 -3.50 29.74 -23.39
C LEU A 37 -4.68 28.77 -23.55
N LEU A 38 -5.54 28.96 -24.56
CA LEU A 38 -6.63 28.03 -24.85
C LEU A 38 -6.13 26.68 -25.37
N LEU A 39 -5.04 26.66 -26.14
CA LEU A 39 -4.43 25.42 -26.66
C LEU A 39 -3.74 24.59 -25.56
N LEU A 40 -3.18 25.22 -24.52
CA LEU A 40 -2.57 24.51 -23.40
C LEU A 40 -3.59 23.81 -22.48
N ALA A 41 -4.86 24.25 -22.47
CA ALA A 41 -5.90 23.65 -21.64
C ALA A 41 -6.47 22.33 -22.21
N VAL A 42 -6.19 21.99 -23.48
CA VAL A 42 -6.80 20.84 -24.16
C VAL A 42 -5.89 19.60 -24.19
N ALA A 43 -4.62 19.73 -23.78
CA ALA A 43 -3.62 18.66 -23.93
C ALA A 43 -3.60 17.60 -22.81
N CYS A 44 -4.30 17.79 -21.69
CA CYS A 44 -4.32 16.82 -20.59
C CYS A 44 -5.66 16.07 -20.52
N LYS A 45 -5.98 15.30 -21.57
CA LYS A 45 -6.86 14.14 -21.40
C LYS A 45 -5.99 12.92 -21.20
N GLU A 46 -5.53 12.70 -19.97
CA GLU A 46 -5.00 11.40 -19.58
C GLU A 46 -6.13 10.38 -19.72
N THR A 47 -6.10 9.61 -20.79
CA THR A 47 -6.87 8.38 -20.90
C THR A 47 -6.40 7.44 -19.80
N VAL A 48 -7.14 7.42 -18.69
CA VAL A 48 -7.02 6.38 -17.67
C VAL A 48 -7.43 5.07 -18.33
N ILE A 49 -6.45 4.38 -18.91
CA ILE A 49 -6.64 3.00 -19.37
C ILE A 49 -6.87 2.18 -18.12
N THR A 50 -8.15 1.87 -17.84
CA THR A 50 -8.56 0.89 -16.84
C THR A 50 -8.16 -0.48 -17.36
N ARG A 51 -6.87 -0.81 -17.26
CA ARG A 51 -6.44 -2.20 -17.41
C ARG A 51 -7.03 -2.95 -16.22
N LYS A 52 -7.92 -3.91 -16.48
CA LYS A 52 -8.26 -4.96 -15.50
C LYS A 52 -6.91 -5.43 -14.95
N PRO A 53 -6.63 -5.29 -13.64
CA PRO A 53 -5.37 -5.76 -13.11
C PRO A 53 -5.26 -7.23 -13.49
N ALA A 54 -4.18 -7.59 -14.17
CA ALA A 54 -3.86 -8.99 -14.38
C ALA A 54 -3.88 -9.65 -13.00
N ASP A 55 -4.37 -10.89 -12.90
CA ASP A 55 -4.38 -11.65 -11.65
C ASP A 55 -2.92 -11.89 -11.22
N VAL A 56 -2.35 -10.93 -10.49
CA VAL A 56 -1.00 -11.03 -9.94
C VAL A 56 -1.06 -12.07 -8.82
N PRO A 57 -0.20 -13.10 -8.86
CA PRO A 57 -0.18 -14.11 -7.82
C PRO A 57 0.04 -13.49 -6.43
N THR A 58 -0.72 -13.95 -5.43
CA THR A 58 -0.68 -13.40 -4.07
C THR A 58 -0.24 -14.44 -3.06
N ILE A 59 0.21 -14.00 -1.88
CA ILE A 59 0.71 -14.94 -0.86
C ILE A 59 -0.46 -15.69 -0.19
N THR A 60 -1.66 -15.09 -0.14
CA THR A 60 -2.85 -15.69 0.48
C THR A 60 -3.75 -16.45 -0.50
N GLY A 61 -3.46 -16.41 -1.80
CA GLY A 61 -4.37 -16.88 -2.85
C GLY A 61 -5.65 -16.04 -2.99
N LEU A 62 -5.80 -14.99 -2.18
CA LEU A 62 -6.83 -13.96 -2.28
C LEU A 62 -6.24 -12.72 -2.95
N PRO A 63 -7.03 -11.88 -3.65
CA PRO A 63 -6.53 -10.68 -4.29
C PRO A 63 -5.72 -9.81 -3.33
N ALA A 64 -4.65 -9.17 -3.82
CA ALA A 64 -3.87 -8.24 -3.03
C ALA A 64 -4.75 -7.03 -2.71
N GLU A 65 -5.30 -6.97 -1.50
CA GLU A 65 -6.17 -5.88 -1.11
C GLU A 65 -5.32 -4.64 -0.79
N ASN A 66 -5.62 -3.51 -1.45
CA ASN A 66 -5.07 -2.19 -1.09
C ASN A 66 -5.75 -1.69 0.19
N ARG A 67 -5.52 -2.39 1.31
CA ARG A 67 -6.09 -2.03 2.61
C ARG A 67 -5.37 -0.80 3.16
N LYS A 68 -6.17 0.20 3.56
CA LYS A 68 -5.70 1.43 4.20
C LYS A 68 -6.14 1.53 5.67
N THR A 69 -7.04 0.65 6.09
CA THR A 69 -7.63 0.62 7.42
C THR A 69 -7.19 -0.64 8.16
N ALA A 70 -7.05 -0.53 9.48
CA ALA A 70 -6.70 -1.66 10.32
C ALA A 70 -7.78 -2.74 10.25
N LEU A 71 -7.35 -3.99 10.16
CA LEU A 71 -8.22 -5.16 10.15
C LEU A 71 -8.82 -5.39 11.54
N THR A 72 -10.07 -5.84 11.54
CA THR A 72 -10.74 -6.42 12.70
C THR A 72 -10.24 -7.83 12.97
N GLN A 73 -10.42 -8.32 14.19
CA GLN A 73 -10.00 -9.66 14.58
C GLN A 73 -10.60 -10.77 13.68
N PRO A 74 -11.89 -10.76 13.29
CA PRO A 74 -12.42 -11.77 12.35
C PRO A 74 -11.77 -11.73 10.97
N GLU A 75 -11.46 -10.54 10.45
CA GLU A 75 -10.77 -10.40 9.15
C GLU A 75 -9.34 -10.94 9.22
N VAL A 76 -8.63 -10.67 10.32
CA VAL A 76 -7.29 -11.21 10.60
C VAL A 76 -7.31 -12.74 10.64
N VAL A 77 -8.28 -13.34 11.34
CA VAL A 77 -8.42 -14.80 11.40
C VAL A 77 -8.70 -15.37 10.02
N ALA A 78 -9.67 -14.82 9.28
CA ALA A 78 -10.01 -15.29 7.95
C ALA A 78 -8.81 -15.20 6.98
N LEU A 79 -8.03 -14.12 7.07
CA LEU A 79 -6.86 -13.91 6.24
C LEU A 79 -5.72 -14.87 6.59
N ALA A 80 -5.51 -15.15 7.88
CA ALA A 80 -4.54 -16.14 8.34
C ALA A 80 -4.92 -17.56 7.91
N GLU A 81 -6.20 -17.93 8.04
CA GLU A 81 -6.71 -19.24 7.57
C GLU A 81 -6.49 -19.40 6.05
N ALA A 82 -6.77 -18.35 5.27
CA ALA A 82 -6.48 -18.33 3.85
C ALA A 82 -4.98 -18.45 3.55
N PHE A 83 -4.14 -17.75 4.31
CA PHE A 83 -2.68 -17.83 4.20
C PHE A 83 -2.17 -19.26 4.45
N VAL A 84 -2.52 -19.90 5.57
CA VAL A 84 -2.00 -21.24 5.89
C VAL A 84 -2.44 -22.28 4.85
N ARG A 85 -3.67 -22.14 4.35
CA ARG A 85 -4.19 -22.97 3.27
C ARG A 85 -3.42 -22.74 1.96
N ALA A 86 -3.22 -21.48 1.57
CA ALA A 86 -2.52 -21.14 0.33
C ALA A 86 -1.02 -21.50 0.36
N GLN A 87 -0.40 -21.45 1.53
CA GLN A 87 1.01 -21.80 1.75
C GLN A 87 1.23 -23.30 1.96
N GLY A 88 0.17 -24.12 1.82
CA GLY A 88 0.23 -25.58 1.79
C GLY A 88 0.40 -26.27 3.14
N TYR A 89 0.09 -25.60 4.26
CA TYR A 89 0.18 -26.22 5.60
C TYR A 89 -0.99 -27.18 5.91
N THR A 90 -2.05 -27.13 5.11
CA THR A 90 -3.27 -27.93 5.26
C THR A 90 -3.31 -29.09 4.25
N ASP A 91 -4.43 -29.78 4.17
CA ASP A 91 -4.72 -30.83 3.18
C ASP A 91 -4.97 -30.27 1.77
N PHE A 92 -5.31 -28.99 1.68
CA PHE A 92 -5.52 -28.30 0.41
C PHE A 92 -4.25 -28.21 -0.45
N ILE A 93 -4.40 -28.46 -1.76
CA ILE A 93 -3.35 -28.31 -2.76
C ILE A 93 -3.46 -26.92 -3.41
N PRO A 94 -2.47 -26.03 -3.24
CA PRO A 94 -2.50 -24.68 -3.80
C PRO A 94 -2.44 -24.62 -5.34
N ASP A 95 -3.18 -23.67 -5.93
CA ASP A 95 -3.03 -23.31 -7.35
C ASP A 95 -1.86 -22.33 -7.53
N PHE A 96 -0.73 -22.84 -8.00
CA PHE A 96 0.51 -22.08 -8.20
C PHE A 96 0.39 -20.97 -9.26
N THR A 97 -0.65 -20.97 -10.08
CA THR A 97 -0.88 -19.85 -11.03
C THR A 97 -1.42 -18.61 -10.34
N LYS A 98 -1.99 -18.77 -9.14
CA LYS A 98 -2.63 -17.71 -8.35
C LYS A 98 -1.87 -17.38 -7.06
N ILE A 99 -0.97 -18.26 -6.65
CA ILE A 99 -0.31 -18.18 -5.34
C ILE A 99 1.20 -18.03 -5.50
N LYS A 100 1.74 -17.05 -4.79
CA LYS A 100 3.18 -16.93 -4.56
C LYS A 100 3.54 -17.63 -3.25
N VAL A 101 4.19 -18.79 -3.35
CA VAL A 101 4.70 -19.51 -2.17
C VAL A 101 5.84 -18.70 -1.54
N GLN A 102 5.73 -18.44 -0.25
CA GLN A 102 6.75 -17.83 0.57
C GLN A 102 7.60 -18.95 1.20
N PHE A 103 8.91 -18.87 1.03
CA PHE A 103 9.84 -19.79 1.70
C PHE A 103 10.11 -19.30 3.13
N GLU A 104 10.08 -20.22 4.08
CA GLU A 104 10.52 -19.98 5.46
C GLU A 104 12.04 -20.06 5.57
N ARG A 105 12.59 -19.45 6.63
CA ARG A 105 14.03 -19.54 6.93
C ARG A 105 14.39 -21.00 7.23
N MET A 106 15.47 -21.49 6.63
CA MET A 106 16.00 -22.86 6.76
C MET A 106 15.22 -23.95 6.02
N GLU A 107 14.27 -23.59 5.14
CA GLU A 107 13.69 -24.57 4.24
C GLU A 107 14.70 -25.04 3.18
N TYR A 108 14.95 -26.35 3.17
CA TYR A 108 15.80 -27.00 2.19
C TYR A 108 14.96 -27.49 1.01
N ALA A 109 14.65 -26.56 0.11
CA ALA A 109 13.94 -26.85 -1.13
C ALA A 109 14.34 -25.87 -2.23
N SER A 110 14.39 -26.34 -3.47
CA SER A 110 14.70 -25.51 -4.64
C SER A 110 13.45 -25.05 -5.39
N THR A 111 12.31 -25.69 -5.16
CA THR A 111 11.05 -25.38 -5.84
C THR A 111 9.89 -25.19 -4.85
N PRO A 112 8.89 -24.36 -5.16
CA PRO A 112 7.67 -24.25 -4.36
C PRO A 112 7.00 -25.59 -4.09
N GLN A 113 6.97 -26.47 -5.10
CA GLN A 113 6.37 -27.80 -5.01
C GLN A 113 7.07 -28.65 -3.96
N ASP A 114 8.39 -28.56 -3.85
CA ASP A 114 9.16 -29.33 -2.86
C ASP A 114 8.93 -28.80 -1.44
N VAL A 115 8.84 -27.48 -1.27
CA VAL A 115 8.46 -26.89 0.04
C VAL A 115 7.11 -27.41 0.51
N LEU A 116 6.10 -27.41 -0.37
CA LEU A 116 4.75 -27.79 0.03
C LEU A 116 4.64 -29.26 0.46
N LYS A 117 5.51 -30.15 -0.04
CA LYS A 117 5.55 -31.55 0.41
C LYS A 117 5.86 -31.66 1.90
N TYR A 118 6.72 -30.78 2.42
CA TYR A 118 7.10 -30.76 3.84
C TYR A 118 6.05 -30.08 4.73
N ARG A 119 5.21 -29.22 4.15
CA ARG A 119 4.16 -28.48 4.88
C ARG A 119 2.82 -29.19 4.90
N HIS A 120 2.57 -30.12 3.97
CA HIS A 120 1.28 -30.75 3.80
C HIS A 120 0.79 -31.43 5.09
N ASN A 121 -0.43 -31.11 5.51
CA ASN A 121 -1.03 -31.61 6.75
C ASN A 121 -0.19 -31.37 8.02
N LEU A 122 0.57 -30.28 8.07
CA LEU A 122 1.25 -29.86 9.28
C LEU A 122 0.26 -29.26 10.28
N LEU A 123 -0.63 -28.38 9.81
CA LEU A 123 -1.49 -27.55 10.67
C LEU A 123 -2.97 -27.82 10.43
N ARG A 124 -3.76 -27.72 11.50
CA ARG A 124 -5.22 -27.69 11.40
C ARG A 124 -5.65 -26.42 10.65
N PRO A 125 -6.70 -26.50 9.81
CA PRO A 125 -7.11 -25.37 8.96
C PRO A 125 -7.77 -24.22 9.73
N LYS A 126 -8.14 -24.43 11.00
CA LYS A 126 -8.83 -23.45 11.84
C LYS A 126 -7.92 -22.91 12.93
N ALA A 127 -7.97 -21.60 13.12
CA ALA A 127 -7.22 -20.93 14.16
C ALA A 127 -7.69 -21.37 15.55
N VAL A 128 -6.74 -21.55 16.47
CA VAL A 128 -7.02 -21.86 17.90
C VAL A 128 -7.09 -20.61 18.76
N GLY A 129 -6.57 -19.49 18.27
CA GLY A 129 -6.61 -18.22 18.96
C GLY A 129 -6.03 -17.10 18.11
N VAL A 130 -6.22 -15.87 18.58
CA VAL A 130 -5.70 -14.67 17.93
C VAL A 130 -5.42 -13.61 18.98
N ARG A 131 -4.25 -12.96 18.87
CA ARG A 131 -3.80 -11.93 19.80
C ARG A 131 -3.21 -10.75 19.07
N GLN A 132 -3.53 -9.55 19.55
CA GLN A 132 -2.84 -8.35 19.13
C GLN A 132 -1.64 -8.09 20.04
N TYR A 133 -0.49 -7.76 19.47
CA TYR A 133 0.76 -7.48 20.18
C TYR A 133 1.55 -6.34 19.51
N ASP A 134 2.61 -5.87 20.17
CA ASP A 134 3.60 -4.90 19.64
C ASP A 134 2.97 -3.77 18.79
N ASN A 135 2.16 -2.92 19.43
CA ASN A 135 1.52 -1.75 18.81
C ASN A 135 0.76 -2.06 17.51
N LYS A 136 -0.18 -3.02 17.60
CA LYS A 136 -1.20 -3.40 16.58
C LYS A 136 -0.79 -4.46 15.56
N LYS A 137 0.28 -5.21 15.79
CA LYS A 137 0.54 -6.45 15.04
C LYS A 137 -0.39 -7.55 15.53
N TRP A 138 -0.72 -8.47 14.63
CA TRP A 138 -1.59 -9.59 14.91
C TRP A 138 -0.81 -10.89 14.84
N LEU A 139 -1.17 -11.81 15.73
CA LEU A 139 -0.69 -13.17 15.76
C LEU A 139 -1.89 -14.10 15.79
N VAL A 140 -1.92 -15.09 14.89
CA VAL A 140 -2.99 -16.09 14.80
C VAL A 140 -2.37 -17.47 14.94
N GLY A 141 -2.78 -18.22 15.96
CA GLY A 141 -2.25 -19.54 16.26
C GLY A 141 -3.04 -20.65 15.57
N PHE A 142 -2.33 -21.69 15.13
CA PHE A 142 -2.85 -22.90 14.53
C PHE A 142 -2.24 -24.11 15.23
N ALA A 143 -3.09 -25.01 15.70
CA ALA A 143 -2.61 -26.28 16.26
C ALA A 143 -2.06 -27.18 15.15
N TYR A 144 -1.09 -28.00 15.52
CA TYR A 144 -0.63 -29.10 14.68
C TYR A 144 -1.72 -30.17 14.50
N TYR A 145 -1.58 -30.99 13.45
CA TYR A 145 -2.44 -32.16 13.29
C TYR A 145 -2.15 -33.24 14.34
N TRP A 146 -0.89 -33.42 14.72
CA TRP A 146 -0.53 -34.24 15.88
C TRP A 146 -0.86 -33.50 17.18
N GLU A 147 -1.09 -34.27 18.23
CA GLU A 147 -1.35 -33.71 19.55
C GLU A 147 -0.03 -33.23 20.17
N GLU A 148 0.07 -31.93 20.39
CA GLU A 148 1.14 -31.33 21.16
C GLU A 148 0.53 -30.39 22.20
N GLU A 149 0.91 -30.60 23.46
CA GLU A 149 0.27 -29.92 24.57
C GLU A 149 0.64 -28.43 24.57
N ASN A 150 -0.37 -27.59 24.42
CA ASN A 150 -0.25 -26.14 24.55
C ASN A 150 0.75 -25.49 23.57
N ILE A 151 1.00 -26.08 22.40
CA ILE A 151 1.87 -25.52 21.35
C ILE A 151 1.08 -25.26 20.06
N ALA A 152 1.33 -24.11 19.45
CA ALA A 152 0.79 -23.74 18.15
C ALA A 152 1.89 -23.14 17.25
N ARG A 153 1.73 -23.35 15.94
CA ARG A 153 2.41 -22.56 14.93
C ARG A 153 1.63 -21.27 14.70
N ALA A 154 2.31 -20.16 14.46
CA ALA A 154 1.64 -18.86 14.37
C ALA A 154 1.89 -18.14 13.05
N VAL A 155 0.82 -17.53 12.52
CA VAL A 155 0.92 -16.52 11.47
C VAL A 155 0.98 -15.15 12.13
N THR A 156 1.96 -14.34 11.74
CA THR A 156 2.04 -12.94 12.15
C THR A 156 1.63 -12.05 10.98
N MET A 157 0.92 -10.96 11.28
CA MET A 157 0.60 -9.95 10.28
C MET A 157 0.62 -8.53 10.84
N ASP A 158 0.88 -7.56 9.98
CA ASP A 158 0.73 -6.15 10.35
C ASP A 158 -0.75 -5.77 10.54
N SER A 159 -1.00 -4.56 11.04
CA SER A 159 -2.36 -4.11 11.39
C SER A 159 -3.33 -4.08 10.21
N ILE A 160 -2.84 -4.01 8.97
CA ILE A 160 -3.64 -3.95 7.75
C ILE A 160 -3.53 -5.25 6.93
N GLY A 161 -2.82 -6.26 7.44
CA GLY A 161 -2.50 -7.52 6.76
C GLY A 161 -1.77 -7.37 5.42
N ALA A 162 -0.92 -6.35 5.26
CA ALA A 162 -0.11 -6.16 4.05
C ALA A 162 1.15 -7.04 4.08
N ILE A 163 1.74 -7.22 5.26
CA ILE A 163 2.80 -8.18 5.52
C ILE A 163 2.21 -9.31 6.35
N ILE A 164 2.26 -10.53 5.82
CA ILE A 164 1.80 -11.75 6.47
C ILE A 164 2.92 -12.77 6.34
N THR A 165 3.32 -13.39 7.45
CA THR A 165 4.42 -14.35 7.48
C THR A 165 4.14 -15.47 8.46
N MET A 166 4.65 -16.67 8.18
CA MET A 166 4.74 -17.71 9.20
C MET A 166 5.82 -17.36 10.22
N GLN A 167 5.50 -17.47 11.50
CA GLN A 167 6.45 -17.26 12.58
C GLN A 167 7.42 -18.43 12.65
N LEU A 168 8.71 -18.14 12.81
CA LEU A 168 9.74 -19.17 12.86
C LEU A 168 9.66 -20.04 14.13
N GLN A 169 9.30 -19.44 15.25
CA GLN A 169 9.19 -20.10 16.54
C GLN A 169 7.73 -20.39 16.86
N ASP A 170 7.50 -21.54 17.46
CA ASP A 170 6.19 -21.90 17.96
C ASP A 170 5.83 -21.07 19.20
N VAL A 171 4.55 -21.02 19.51
CA VAL A 171 3.97 -20.21 20.58
C VAL A 171 3.07 -21.06 21.46
N ARG A 172 2.84 -20.63 22.70
CA ARG A 172 1.90 -21.29 23.59
C ARG A 172 0.46 -20.96 23.23
N ILE A 173 -0.43 -21.95 23.25
CA ILE A 173 -1.85 -21.77 22.90
C ILE A 173 -2.53 -20.83 23.90
N ASP A 174 -2.31 -21.02 25.20
CA ASP A 174 -2.88 -20.16 26.25
C ASP A 174 -2.51 -18.68 26.05
N TRP A 175 -1.26 -18.40 25.71
CA TRP A 175 -0.80 -17.05 25.42
C TRP A 175 -1.49 -16.48 24.17
N VAL A 176 -1.68 -17.26 23.11
CA VAL A 176 -2.41 -16.79 21.93
C VAL A 176 -3.90 -16.51 22.27
N GLN A 177 -4.46 -17.23 23.23
CA GLN A 177 -5.85 -17.08 23.67
C GLN A 177 -6.03 -15.99 24.74
N GLY A 178 -4.94 -15.48 25.33
CA GLY A 178 -5.01 -14.54 26.45
C GLY A 178 -5.46 -15.19 27.76
N LEU A 179 -5.15 -16.48 27.92
CA LEU A 179 -5.50 -17.32 29.07
C LEU A 179 -4.28 -17.67 29.91
N GLU A 180 -3.17 -16.94 29.77
CA GLU A 180 -2.02 -17.11 30.65
C GLU A 180 -2.38 -16.73 32.11
N ASP A 181 -1.93 -17.57 33.05
CA ASP A 181 -2.01 -17.32 34.51
C ASP A 181 -1.01 -16.26 34.99
#